data_AF-A0A1V8USS5-F1
#
_entry.id   AF-A0A1V8USS5-F1
#
_cell.length_a   1.000
_cell.length_b   1.000
_cell.length_c   1.000
_cell.angle_alpha   90.00
_cell.angle_beta   90.00
_cell.angle_gamma   90.00
#
_symmetry.space_group_name_H-M   'P 1'
#
loop_
_entity.id
_entity.type
_entity.pdbx_description
1 polymer ?
#
loop_
_entity_poly.entity_id
_entity_poly.type
_entity_poly.pdbx_seq_one_letter_code
_entity_poly.pdbx_strand_id
1 'polypeptide(L)'
;MAEPWRAIAERKRAERHSRIPKAWLIPSSPSGNGNLIGKHLDILSKSELNITQDYDATDLLSALSTRKLTSEAVTTAFCKRAAIAQQLTNCLTEILFDQAIARAKHLDAEFARTGKPIGLLHGLPISLKDTFKIKGHDA
;
A
#
# COMPACT_ATOMS: atom_id res chain seq x y z
N MET A 1 -15.20 -25.95 -23.46
CA MET A 1 -15.47 -24.53 -23.16
C MET A 1 -14.83 -24.22 -21.82
N ALA A 2 -14.08 -23.11 -21.68
CA ALA A 2 -13.51 -22.73 -20.38
C ALA A 2 -14.65 -22.51 -19.38
N GLU A 3 -14.52 -23.05 -18.17
CA GLU A 3 -15.54 -22.92 -17.13
C GLU A 3 -15.77 -21.43 -16.80
N PRO A 4 -17.02 -20.96 -16.61
CA PRO A 4 -17.33 -19.53 -16.45
C PRO A 4 -16.51 -18.82 -15.35
N TRP A 5 -16.16 -19.54 -14.27
CA TRP A 5 -15.38 -18.99 -13.16
C TRP A 5 -13.94 -18.63 -13.55
N ARG A 6 -13.33 -19.32 -14.53
CA ARG A 6 -11.96 -19.03 -14.97
C ARG A 6 -11.85 -17.67 -15.63
N ALA A 7 -12.83 -17.34 -16.46
CA ALA A 7 -12.92 -16.02 -17.11
C ALA A 7 -13.13 -14.90 -16.07
N ILE A 8 -13.96 -15.15 -15.04
CA ILE A 8 -14.17 -14.20 -13.93
C ILE A 8 -12.86 -13.98 -13.15
N ALA A 9 -12.18 -15.06 -12.78
CA ALA A 9 -10.92 -15.01 -12.03
C ALA A 9 -9.80 -14.33 -12.83
N GLU A 10 -9.72 -14.59 -14.15
CA GLU A 10 -8.77 -13.92 -15.04
C GLU A 10 -9.03 -12.42 -15.11
N ARG A 11 -10.28 -12.02 -15.36
CA ARG A 11 -10.67 -10.59 -15.37
C ARG A 11 -10.31 -9.90 -14.06
N LYS A 12 -10.59 -10.53 -12.90
CA LYS A 12 -10.30 -9.93 -11.59
C LYS A 12 -8.79 -9.81 -11.31
N ARG A 13 -8.00 -10.82 -11.70
CA ARG A 13 -6.54 -10.76 -11.60
C ARG A 13 -5.95 -9.66 -12.50
N ALA A 14 -6.45 -9.54 -13.72
CA ALA A 14 -6.04 -8.49 -14.66
C ALA A 14 -6.38 -7.09 -14.14
N GLU A 15 -7.60 -6.91 -13.61
CA GLU A 15 -8.03 -5.67 -12.97
C GLU A 15 -7.12 -5.32 -11.79
N ARG A 16 -6.93 -6.23 -10.83
CA ARG A 16 -6.03 -6.01 -9.68
C ARG A 16 -4.62 -5.65 -10.15
N HIS A 17 -4.06 -6.39 -11.09
CA HIS A 17 -2.71 -6.14 -11.58
C HIS A 17 -2.60 -4.78 -12.27
N SER A 18 -3.63 -4.35 -12.99
CA SER A 18 -3.67 -3.02 -13.64
C SER A 18 -3.63 -1.85 -12.65
N ARG A 19 -4.00 -2.07 -11.38
CA ARG A 19 -3.95 -1.07 -10.31
C ARG A 19 -2.57 -0.93 -9.68
N ILE A 20 -1.58 -1.73 -10.07
CA ILE A 20 -0.18 -1.54 -9.68
C ILE A 20 0.46 -0.55 -10.65
N PRO A 21 0.97 0.61 -10.18
CA PRO A 21 1.70 1.55 -11.01
C PRO A 21 2.90 0.89 -11.70
N LYS A 22 3.11 1.20 -12.99
CA LYS A 22 4.20 0.61 -13.80
C LYS A 22 5.57 0.79 -13.17
N ALA A 23 5.81 1.93 -12.50
CA ALA A 23 7.06 2.23 -11.81
C ALA A 23 7.33 1.32 -10.59
N TRP A 24 6.32 0.57 -10.11
CA TRP A 24 6.43 -0.32 -8.95
C TRP A 24 6.41 -1.80 -9.36
N LEU A 25 6.44 -2.08 -10.66
CA LEU A 25 6.50 -3.44 -11.18
C LEU A 25 7.91 -4.01 -10.99
N ILE A 26 7.95 -5.28 -10.59
CA ILE A 26 9.21 -6.01 -10.46
C ILE A 26 9.69 -6.38 -11.88
N PRO A 27 10.93 -6.02 -12.28
CA PRO A 27 11.43 -6.23 -13.64
C PRO A 27 11.52 -7.71 -14.05
N SER A 28 11.80 -8.60 -13.11
CA SER A 28 11.91 -10.05 -13.35
C SER A 28 11.41 -10.80 -12.13
N SER A 29 10.51 -11.78 -12.35
CA SER A 29 10.01 -12.63 -11.27
C SER A 29 11.20 -13.37 -10.64
N PRO A 30 11.43 -13.25 -9.32
CA PRO A 30 12.58 -13.87 -8.70
C PRO A 30 12.43 -15.39 -8.73
N SER A 31 13.37 -16.06 -9.37
CA SER A 31 13.52 -17.51 -9.30
C SER A 31 14.23 -17.90 -8.00
N GLY A 32 13.66 -18.86 -7.25
CA GLY A 32 14.29 -19.48 -6.07
C GLY A 32 13.43 -19.47 -4.80
N ASN A 33 13.86 -20.25 -3.81
CA ASN A 33 13.24 -20.32 -2.47
C ASN A 33 13.91 -19.30 -1.53
N GLY A 34 13.16 -18.64 -0.64
CA GLY A 34 13.69 -17.72 0.39
C GLY A 34 12.89 -16.42 0.59
N ASN A 35 13.43 -15.45 1.34
CA ASN A 35 12.80 -14.14 1.51
C ASN A 35 12.88 -13.31 0.21
N LEU A 36 11.88 -13.47 -0.65
CA LEU A 36 11.79 -12.78 -1.94
C LEU A 36 11.57 -11.28 -1.80
N ILE A 37 10.95 -10.84 -0.70
CA ILE A 37 10.61 -9.42 -0.46
C ILE A 37 11.88 -8.59 -0.28
N GLY A 38 12.90 -9.14 0.40
CA GLY A 38 14.19 -8.46 0.59
C GLY A 38 15.02 -8.30 -0.68
N LYS A 39 14.66 -8.96 -1.79
CA LYS A 39 15.42 -8.91 -3.05
C LYS A 39 15.01 -7.78 -3.98
N HIS A 40 13.84 -7.15 -3.75
CA HIS A 40 13.27 -6.11 -4.61
C HIS A 40 13.18 -4.75 -3.92
N LEU A 41 14.12 -4.49 -3.00
CA LEU A 41 14.21 -3.23 -2.26
C LEU A 41 14.69 -2.06 -3.13
N ASP A 42 15.19 -2.34 -4.34
CA ASP A 42 15.61 -1.37 -5.35
C ASP A 42 14.46 -0.48 -5.87
N ILE A 43 13.21 -0.95 -5.75
CA ILE A 43 12.01 -0.17 -6.08
C ILE A 43 11.72 0.91 -5.02
N LEU A 44 12.21 0.72 -3.79
CA LEU A 44 12.03 1.65 -2.67
C LEU A 44 13.25 2.56 -2.55
N SER A 45 13.00 3.86 -2.40
CA SER A 45 14.05 4.81 -2.01
C SER A 45 14.52 4.55 -0.59
N LYS A 46 15.69 5.09 -0.23
CA LYS A 46 16.25 4.97 1.14
C LYS A 46 15.28 5.47 2.22
N SER A 47 14.56 6.56 1.97
CA SER A 47 13.55 7.08 2.89
C SER A 47 12.36 6.14 3.02
N GLU A 48 11.90 5.54 1.93
CA GLU A 48 10.78 4.58 1.95
C GLU A 48 11.16 3.28 2.66
N LEU A 49 12.41 2.83 2.52
CA LEU A 49 12.97 1.72 3.29
C LEU A 49 12.96 2.03 4.78
N ASN A 50 13.52 3.17 5.18
CA ASN A 50 13.55 3.61 6.58
C ASN A 50 12.14 3.69 7.18
N ILE A 51 11.17 4.32 6.50
CA ILE A 51 9.77 4.40 6.94
C ILE A 51 9.15 3.02 7.19
N THR A 52 9.50 2.01 6.38
CA THR A 52 8.85 0.70 6.40
C THR A 52 9.63 -0.37 7.16
N GLN A 53 10.81 -0.06 7.68
CA GLN A 53 11.68 -0.99 8.42
C GLN A 53 12.03 -0.52 9.83
N ASP A 54 12.20 0.80 10.01
CA ASP A 54 12.79 1.35 11.23
C ASP A 54 11.74 1.95 12.19
N TYR A 55 10.46 1.89 11.81
CA TYR A 55 9.34 2.36 12.63
C TYR A 55 8.32 1.24 12.85
N ASP A 56 7.83 1.10 14.08
CA ASP A 56 6.60 0.38 14.34
C ASP A 56 5.36 1.28 14.20
N ALA A 57 4.17 0.72 14.41
CA ALA A 57 2.92 1.47 14.28
C ALA A 57 2.80 2.64 15.28
N THR A 58 3.32 2.48 16.51
CA THR A 58 3.28 3.53 17.52
C THR A 58 4.29 4.64 17.24
N ASP A 59 5.48 4.28 16.75
CA ASP A 59 6.48 5.25 16.30
C ASP A 59 5.98 6.05 15.10
N LEU A 60 5.32 5.39 14.13
CA LEU A 60 4.71 6.07 12.99
C LEU A 60 3.61 7.04 13.43
N LEU A 61 2.74 6.64 14.37
CA LEU A 61 1.70 7.53 14.89
C LEU A 61 2.29 8.77 15.58
N SER A 62 3.35 8.59 16.37
CA SER A 62 4.08 9.71 16.98
C SER A 62 4.68 10.64 15.91
N ALA A 63 5.33 10.07 14.88
CA ALA A 63 5.93 10.83 13.79
C ALA A 63 4.89 11.57 12.93
N LEU A 64 3.73 10.96 12.68
CA LEU A 64 2.62 11.54 11.92
C LEU A 64 1.92 12.66 12.70
N SER A 65 1.62 12.43 13.99
CA SER A 65 0.95 13.42 14.85
C SER A 65 1.78 14.67 15.12
N THR A 66 3.11 14.57 15.01
CA THR A 66 4.06 15.68 15.13
C THR A 66 4.50 16.27 13.79
N ARG A 67 3.99 15.74 12.67
CA ARG A 67 4.38 16.10 11.30
C ARG A 67 5.88 15.90 11.00
N LYS A 68 6.58 15.04 11.76
CA LYS A 68 7.94 14.58 11.45
C LYS A 68 7.95 13.79 10.13
N LEU A 69 6.89 13.02 9.88
CA LEU A 69 6.61 12.37 8.60
C LEU A 69 5.25 12.85 8.10
N THR A 70 5.08 12.92 6.78
CA THR A 70 3.78 13.19 6.16
C THR A 70 3.02 11.88 5.96
N SER A 71 1.69 11.94 6.05
CA SER A 71 0.82 10.79 5.76
C SER A 71 1.02 10.32 4.32
N GLU A 72 1.20 11.21 3.36
CA GLU A 72 1.48 10.86 1.97
C GLU A 72 2.76 10.03 1.85
N ALA A 73 3.86 10.44 2.49
CA ALA A 73 5.13 9.73 2.41
C ALA A 73 5.02 8.32 3.03
N VAL A 74 4.40 8.22 4.20
CA VAL A 74 4.19 6.94 4.89
C VAL A 74 3.31 6.02 4.05
N THR A 75 2.15 6.51 3.61
CA THR A 75 1.20 5.74 2.81
C THR A 75 1.81 5.28 1.49
N THR A 76 2.56 6.14 0.81
CA THR A 76 3.22 5.79 -0.47
C THR A 76 4.28 4.71 -0.28
N ALA A 77 5.11 4.81 0.78
CA ALA A 77 6.12 3.81 1.09
C ALA A 77 5.50 2.42 1.33
N PHE A 78 4.41 2.36 2.12
CA PHE A 78 3.68 1.11 2.37
C PHE A 78 2.94 0.60 1.13
N CYS A 79 2.37 1.47 0.29
CA CYS A 79 1.72 1.07 -0.97
C CYS A 79 2.72 0.42 -1.93
N LYS A 80 3.91 1.01 -2.10
CA LYS A 80 5.00 0.42 -2.91
C LYS A 80 5.43 -0.94 -2.36
N ARG A 81 5.65 -1.04 -1.05
CA ARG A 81 6.01 -2.31 -0.41
C ARG A 81 4.91 -3.37 -0.56
N ALA A 82 3.64 -2.97 -0.46
CA ALA A 82 2.49 -3.85 -0.70
C ALA A 82 2.41 -4.29 -2.16
N ALA A 83 2.73 -3.43 -3.12
CA ALA A 83 2.81 -3.79 -4.54
C ALA A 83 3.90 -4.85 -4.81
N ILE A 84 5.07 -4.71 -4.17
CA ILE A 84 6.14 -5.72 -4.22
C ILE A 84 5.65 -7.04 -3.63
N ALA A 85 5.09 -7.02 -2.42
CA ALA A 85 4.58 -8.21 -1.75
C ALA A 85 3.48 -8.91 -2.58
N GLN A 86 2.59 -8.14 -3.20
CA GLN A 86 1.53 -8.66 -4.07
C GLN A 86 2.07 -9.40 -5.28
N GLN A 87 3.09 -8.85 -5.95
CA GLN A 87 3.69 -9.49 -7.13
C GLN A 87 4.41 -10.79 -6.78
N LEU A 88 4.91 -10.92 -5.54
CA LEU A 88 5.66 -12.08 -5.08
C LEU A 88 4.79 -13.16 -4.43
N THR A 89 3.71 -12.77 -3.75
CA THR A 89 2.94 -13.66 -2.88
C THR A 89 1.44 -13.67 -3.18
N ASN A 90 0.96 -12.76 -4.03
CA ASN A 90 -0.46 -12.63 -4.38
C ASN A 90 -1.37 -12.42 -3.13
N CYS A 91 -0.94 -11.61 -2.17
CA CYS A 91 -1.59 -11.40 -0.88
C CYS A 91 -2.76 -10.38 -0.84
N LEU A 92 -2.91 -9.54 -1.85
CA LEU A 92 -3.95 -8.51 -1.96
C LEU A 92 -5.09 -8.99 -2.86
N THR A 93 -6.32 -8.84 -2.38
CA THR A 93 -7.55 -9.07 -3.18
C THR A 93 -7.90 -7.82 -3.98
N GLU A 94 -7.94 -6.67 -3.29
CA GLU A 94 -8.18 -5.33 -3.84
C GLU A 94 -6.97 -4.40 -3.62
N ILE A 95 -6.71 -3.54 -4.59
CA ILE A 95 -5.68 -2.50 -4.51
C ILE A 95 -6.35 -1.12 -4.54
N LEU A 96 -6.11 -0.33 -3.50
CA LEU A 96 -6.72 0.99 -3.27
C LEU A 96 -5.67 2.12 -3.17
N PHE A 97 -4.51 1.96 -3.81
CA PHE A 97 -3.37 2.87 -3.64
C PHE A 97 -3.71 4.33 -3.93
N ASP A 98 -4.39 4.61 -5.04
CA ASP A 98 -4.77 6.00 -5.40
C ASP A 98 -5.69 6.63 -4.35
N GLN A 99 -6.67 5.87 -3.84
CA GLN A 99 -7.58 6.34 -2.81
C GLN A 99 -6.86 6.55 -1.47
N ALA A 100 -5.96 5.64 -1.11
CA ALA A 100 -5.14 5.75 0.09
C ALA A 100 -4.23 7.00 0.04
N ILE A 101 -3.53 7.22 -1.07
CA ILE A 101 -2.65 8.38 -1.27
C ILE A 101 -3.46 9.68 -1.30
N ALA A 102 -4.62 9.70 -1.98
CA ALA A 102 -5.50 10.87 -1.99
C ALA A 102 -5.98 11.23 -0.57
N ARG A 103 -6.36 10.22 0.22
CA ARG A 103 -6.75 10.43 1.63
C ARG A 103 -5.58 10.95 2.46
N ALA A 104 -4.39 10.39 2.27
CA ALA A 104 -3.19 10.81 2.96
C ALA A 104 -2.83 12.29 2.69
N LYS A 105 -2.87 12.71 1.41
CA LYS A 105 -2.70 14.12 1.01
C LYS A 105 -3.69 15.05 1.68
N HIS A 106 -4.96 14.65 1.75
CA HIS A 106 -5.99 15.43 2.43
C HIS A 106 -5.70 15.56 3.94
N LEU A 107 -5.23 14.49 4.60
CA LEU A 107 -4.86 14.53 6.02
C LEU A 107 -3.69 15.49 6.26
N ASP A 108 -2.67 15.46 5.40
CA ASP A 108 -1.53 16.39 5.48
C ASP A 108 -1.94 17.85 5.28
N ALA A 109 -2.86 18.10 4.35
CA ALA A 109 -3.42 19.44 4.11
C ALA A 109 -4.24 19.94 5.31
N GLU A 110 -5.06 19.09 5.91
CA GLU A 110 -5.83 19.43 7.10
C GLU A 110 -4.93 19.69 8.31
N PHE A 111 -3.86 18.91 8.49
CA PHE A 111 -2.85 19.21 9.51
C PHE A 111 -2.20 20.56 9.23
N ALA A 112 -1.87 20.89 7.97
CA ALA A 112 -1.25 22.17 7.61
C ALA A 112 -2.16 23.35 7.96
N ARG A 113 -3.47 23.18 7.73
CA ARG A 113 -4.49 24.19 7.98
C ARG A 113 -4.78 24.41 9.46
N THR A 114 -4.79 23.32 10.26
CA THR A 114 -5.28 23.36 11.65
C THR A 114 -4.19 23.23 12.70
N GLY A 115 -3.00 22.76 12.32
CA GLY A 115 -1.93 22.39 13.24
C GLY A 115 -2.25 21.18 14.13
N LYS A 116 -3.32 20.42 13.83
CA LYS A 116 -3.79 19.32 14.67
C LYS A 116 -4.03 18.04 13.87
N PRO A 117 -3.71 16.86 14.43
CA PRO A 117 -4.04 15.59 13.81
C PRO A 117 -5.55 15.34 13.83
N ILE A 118 -6.04 14.67 12.79
CA ILE A 118 -7.41 14.16 12.70
C ILE A 118 -7.47 12.76 13.33
N GLY A 119 -8.00 12.68 14.55
CA GLY A 119 -8.24 11.42 15.26
C GLY A 119 -6.99 10.73 15.79
N LEU A 120 -7.18 9.61 16.51
CA LEU A 120 -6.10 8.89 17.19
C LEU A 120 -5.14 8.17 16.22
N LEU A 121 -5.63 7.75 15.06
CA LEU A 121 -4.85 7.03 14.05
C LEU A 121 -4.50 7.92 12.85
N HIS A 122 -4.26 9.22 13.10
CA HIS A 122 -4.06 10.20 12.04
C HIS A 122 -2.96 9.77 11.06
N GLY A 123 -3.36 9.58 9.80
CA GLY A 123 -2.45 9.34 8.69
C GLY A 123 -1.79 7.96 8.63
N LEU A 124 -2.09 7.06 9.58
CA LEU A 124 -1.53 5.70 9.61
C LEU A 124 -2.22 4.82 8.55
N PRO A 125 -1.47 4.24 7.59
CA PRO A 125 -2.06 3.35 6.60
C PRO A 125 -2.51 2.03 7.22
N ILE A 126 -3.66 1.51 6.78
CA ILE A 126 -4.22 0.24 7.22
C ILE A 126 -4.60 -0.64 6.02
N SER A 127 -4.41 -1.94 6.15
CA SER A 127 -4.99 -2.95 5.26
C SER A 127 -6.15 -3.63 5.95
N LEU A 128 -7.21 -3.95 5.19
CA LEU A 128 -8.39 -4.63 5.71
C LEU A 128 -8.51 -6.01 5.08
N LYS A 129 -9.01 -6.97 5.86
CA LYS A 129 -9.40 -8.28 5.31
C LYS A 129 -10.58 -8.09 4.37
N ASP A 130 -10.61 -8.86 3.28
CA ASP A 130 -11.64 -8.77 2.24
C ASP A 130 -13.08 -8.99 2.74
N THR A 131 -13.25 -9.55 3.94
CA THR A 131 -14.56 -9.74 4.58
C THR A 131 -15.25 -8.43 5.00
N PHE A 132 -14.56 -7.28 4.90
CA PHE A 132 -15.13 -5.96 5.22
C PHE A 132 -15.63 -5.25 3.96
N LYS A 133 -16.85 -4.73 4.01
CA LYS A 133 -17.43 -3.97 2.89
C LYS A 133 -16.82 -2.57 2.82
N ILE A 134 -16.15 -2.27 1.71
CA ILE A 134 -15.61 -0.94 1.42
C ILE A 134 -16.45 -0.28 0.33
N LYS A 135 -16.93 0.94 0.59
CA LYS A 135 -17.77 1.66 -0.37
C LYS A 135 -17.03 1.81 -1.71
N GLY A 136 -17.66 1.35 -2.79
CA GLY A 136 -17.11 1.46 -4.15
C GLY A 136 -16.13 0.36 -4.54
N HIS A 137 -15.96 -0.67 -3.70
CA HIS A 137 -15.13 -1.85 -4.00
C HIS A 137 -15.92 -3.13 -3.74
N ASP A 138 -15.48 -4.21 -4.38
CA ASP A 138 -16.07 -5.53 -4.22
C ASP A 138 -15.79 -6.10 -2.81
N ALA A 139 -16.57 -7.10 -2.42
CA ALA A 139 -16.45 -7.88 -1.19
C ALA A 139 -16.71 -9.36 -1.46
#